data_AF-A0A183J163-F1
#
_entry.id   AF-A0A183J163-F1
#
_cell.length_a   1.000
_cell.length_b   1.000
_cell.length_c   1.000
_cell.angle_alpha   90.00
_cell.angle_beta   90.00
_cell.angle_gamma   90.00
#
_symmetry.space_group_name_H-M   'P 1'
#
loop_
_entity.id
_entity.type
_entity.pdbx_description
1 polymer ?
#
loop_
_entity_poly.entity_id
_entity_poly.type
_entity_poly.pdbx_seq_one_letter_code
_entity_poly.pdbx_strand_id
1 'polypeptide(L)'
;MTRVGSKNMFVFGMFATAVTAVLFGMLSFIYETLVYIVYSMVIRCLQGIAAAALMTSAFALITALFPKRVATMIGFLEVFGGLGLTLGPPFGGALYEVE
;
A
#
# COMPACT_ATOMS: atom_id res chain seq x y z
N MET A 1 14.26 20.93 8.49
CA MET A 1 13.77 21.04 7.10
C MET A 1 13.88 19.67 6.46
N THR A 2 12.77 18.97 6.27
CA THR A 2 12.78 17.68 5.56
C THR A 2 12.94 17.94 4.07
N ARG A 3 13.97 17.35 3.45
CA ARG A 3 14.32 17.52 2.03
C ARG A 3 13.26 16.92 1.09
N VAL A 4 12.38 16.08 1.63
CA VAL A 4 11.20 15.50 0.97
C VAL A 4 9.98 15.94 1.76
N GLY A 5 9.08 16.71 1.13
CA GLY A 5 7.83 17.12 1.75
C GLY A 5 6.86 15.95 1.93
N SER A 6 6.09 15.92 3.02
CA SER A 6 5.16 14.83 3.35
C SER A 6 4.17 14.51 2.23
N LYS A 7 3.74 15.53 1.47
CA LYS A 7 2.90 15.37 0.29
C LYS A 7 3.57 14.55 -0.82
N ASN A 8 4.82 14.85 -1.15
CA ASN A 8 5.54 14.13 -2.22
C ASN A 8 5.86 12.69 -1.80
N MET A 9 6.17 12.48 -0.51
CA MET A 9 6.39 11.14 0.04
C MET A 9 5.11 10.29 0.01
N PHE A 10 3.95 10.89 0.26
CA PHE A 10 2.66 10.22 0.17
C PHE A 10 2.33 9.81 -1.27
N VAL A 11 2.52 10.71 -2.24
CA VAL A 11 2.33 10.41 -3.68
C VAL A 11 3.29 9.32 -4.14
N PHE A 12 4.57 9.40 -3.77
CA PHE A 12 5.55 8.39 -4.12
C PHE A 12 5.24 7.03 -3.48
N GLY A 13 4.82 7.01 -2.21
CA GLY A 13 4.39 5.80 -1.52
C GLY A 13 3.18 5.14 -2.19
N MET A 14 2.17 5.92 -2.60
CA MET A 14 1.02 5.40 -3.35
C MET A 14 1.43 4.84 -4.70
N PHE A 15 2.24 5.57 -5.46
CA PHE A 15 2.72 5.11 -6.75
C PHE A 15 3.55 3.82 -6.63
N ALA A 16 4.49 3.77 -5.68
CA ALA A 16 5.30 2.58 -5.43
C ALA A 16 4.47 1.38 -4.97
N THR A 17 3.42 1.59 -4.17
CA THR A 17 2.48 0.53 -3.77
C THR A 17 1.70 0.00 -4.98
N ALA A 18 1.22 0.88 -5.87
CA ALA A 18 0.52 0.46 -7.08
C ALA A 18 1.44 -0.32 -8.04
N VAL A 19 2.66 0.17 -8.26
CA VAL A 19 3.66 -0.49 -9.12
C VAL A 19 4.02 -1.87 -8.58
N THR A 20 4.26 -2.00 -7.27
CA THR A 20 4.58 -3.31 -6.66
C THR A 20 3.41 -4.28 -6.73
N ALA A 21 2.16 -3.80 -6.60
CA ALA A 21 0.97 -4.63 -6.78
C ALA A 21 0.84 -5.18 -8.21
N VAL A 22 1.04 -4.33 -9.23
CA VAL A 22 1.01 -4.75 -10.64
C VAL A 22 2.13 -5.74 -10.94
N LEU A 23 3.36 -5.47 -10.48
CA LEU A 23 4.50 -6.38 -10.65
C LEU A 23 4.25 -7.74 -9.98
N PHE A 24 3.62 -7.75 -8.80
CA PHE A 24 3.28 -9.00 -8.12
C PHE A 24 2.24 -9.81 -8.90
N GLY A 25 1.24 -9.16 -9.51
CA GLY A 25 0.27 -9.82 -10.38
C GLY A 25 0.90 -10.37 -11.67
N MET A 26 1.85 -9.66 -12.27
CA MET A 26 2.60 -10.16 -13.43
C MET A 26 3.49 -11.37 -13.10
N LEU A 27 3.80 -11.59 -11.82
CA LEU A 27 4.61 -12.72 -11.40
C LEU A 27 3.93 -14.07 -11.67
N SER A 28 2.60 -14.08 -11.84
CA SER A 28 1.83 -15.27 -12.22
C SER A 28 2.22 -15.86 -13.58
N PHE A 29 2.92 -15.11 -14.45
CA PHE A 29 3.40 -15.62 -15.74
C PHE A 29 4.73 -16.40 -15.65
N ILE A 30 5.36 -16.47 -14.47
CA ILE A 30 6.64 -17.17 -14.27
C ILE A 30 6.37 -18.63 -13.83
N TYR A 31 6.76 -19.58 -14.68
CA TYR A 31 6.58 -21.01 -14.41
C TYR A 31 7.68 -21.62 -13.53
N GLU A 32 8.86 -20.98 -13.44
CA GLU A 32 9.98 -21.49 -12.65
C GLU A 32 9.86 -21.08 -11.17
N THR A 33 9.76 -22.08 -10.28
CA THR A 33 9.45 -21.88 -8.86
C THR A 33 10.51 -21.08 -8.11
N LEU A 34 11.80 -21.34 -8.35
CA LEU A 34 12.89 -20.66 -7.63
C LEU A 34 12.93 -19.18 -8.00
N VAL A 35 12.81 -18.89 -9.30
CA VAL A 35 12.71 -17.54 -9.85
C VAL A 35 11.50 -16.82 -9.25
N TYR A 36 10.31 -17.43 -9.27
CA TYR A 36 9.11 -16.86 -8.66
C TYR A 36 9.31 -16.46 -7.19
N ILE A 37 9.90 -17.34 -6.36
CA ILE A 37 10.13 -17.07 -4.94
C ILE A 37 11.07 -15.88 -4.72
N VAL A 38 12.18 -15.83 -5.47
CA VAL A 38 13.18 -14.75 -5.34
C VAL A 38 12.57 -13.41 -5.73
N TYR A 39 11.90 -13.33 -6.87
CA TYR A 39 11.25 -12.10 -7.33
C TYR A 39 10.10 -11.67 -6.40
N SER A 40 9.30 -12.62 -5.92
CA SER A 40 8.25 -12.38 -4.92
C SER A 40 8.81 -11.72 -3.65
N MET A 41 9.91 -12.25 -3.11
CA MET A 41 10.55 -11.69 -1.92
C MET A 41 11.05 -10.26 -2.14
N VAL A 42 11.68 -9.98 -3.28
CA VAL A 42 12.15 -8.64 -3.63
C VAL A 42 10.97 -7.65 -3.71
N ILE A 43 9.90 -8.03 -4.41
CA ILE A 43 8.70 -7.20 -4.55
C ILE A 43 8.06 -6.95 -3.19
N ARG A 44 7.98 -7.96 -2.31
CA ARG A 44 7.42 -7.80 -0.95
C ARG A 44 8.24 -6.86 -0.08
N CYS A 45 9.57 -6.90 -0.16
CA CYS A 45 10.42 -5.93 0.52
C CYS A 45 10.14 -4.50 0.03
N LEU A 46 10.05 -4.29 -1.28
CA LEU A 46 9.70 -2.97 -1.85
C LEU A 46 8.29 -2.53 -1.44
N GLN A 47 7.31 -3.44 -1.45
CA GLN A 47 5.94 -3.15 -1.05
C GLN A 47 5.86 -2.75 0.42
N GLY A 48 6.62 -3.42 1.29
CA GLY A 48 6.74 -3.05 2.71
C GLY A 48 7.29 -1.64 2.90
N ILE A 49 8.35 -1.27 2.15
CA ILE A 49 8.92 0.08 2.18
C ILE A 49 7.90 1.12 1.68
N ALA A 50 7.19 0.82 0.59
CA ALA A 50 6.17 1.70 0.03
C ALA A 50 5.00 1.91 1.02
N ALA A 51 4.52 0.84 1.65
CA ALA A 51 3.46 0.89 2.65
C ALA A 51 3.87 1.69 3.89
N ALA A 52 5.08 1.49 4.41
CA ALA A 52 5.62 2.27 5.51
C ALA A 52 5.70 3.75 5.16
N ALA A 53 6.24 4.08 3.98
CA ALA A 53 6.33 5.46 3.50
C ALA A 53 4.94 6.11 3.36
N LEU A 54 3.96 5.37 2.84
CA LEU A 54 2.57 5.82 2.69
C LEU A 54 1.91 6.09 4.04
N MET A 55 1.95 5.15 4.99
CA MET A 55 1.33 5.34 6.31
C MET A 55 1.99 6.48 7.09
N THR A 56 3.32 6.51 7.16
CA THR A 56 4.05 7.55 7.90
C THR A 56 3.76 8.94 7.34
N SER A 57 3.79 9.09 6.00
CA SER A 57 3.49 10.36 5.35
C SER A 57 2.02 10.76 5.45
N ALA A 58 1.08 9.80 5.45
CA ALA A 58 -0.35 10.05 5.67
C ALA A 58 -0.60 10.66 7.06
N PHE A 59 -0.04 10.06 8.12
CA PHE A 59 -0.15 10.60 9.47
C PHE A 59 0.48 11.98 9.60
N ALA A 60 1.67 12.19 9.01
CA ALA A 60 2.32 13.50 8.99
C ALA A 60 1.53 14.56 8.21
N LEU A 61 0.81 14.17 7.15
CA LEU A 61 -0.01 15.07 6.35
C LEU A 61 -1.30 15.44 7.09
N ILE A 62 -1.93 14.47 7.76
CA ILE A 62 -3.15 14.70 8.56
C ILE A 62 -2.87 15.68 9.70
N THR A 63 -1.76 15.51 10.42
CA THR A 63 -1.37 16.42 11.52
C THR A 63 -1.07 17.83 11.01
N ALA A 64 -0.47 17.95 9.82
CA ALA A 64 -0.16 19.25 9.21
C ALA A 64 -1.40 19.97 8.64
N LEU A 65 -2.33 19.26 7.99
CA LEU A 65 -3.51 19.86 7.34
C LEU A 65 -4.68 20.09 8.30
N PHE A 66 -4.87 19.20 9.28
CA PHE A 66 -6.04 19.22 10.17
C PHE A 66 -5.64 19.25 11.66
N PRO A 67 -4.86 20.24 12.11
CA PRO A 67 -4.31 20.27 13.48
C PRO A 67 -5.37 20.25 14.58
N LYS A 68 -6.59 20.74 14.30
CA LYS A 68 -7.72 20.72 15.26
C LYS A 68 -8.57 19.45 15.22
N ARG A 69 -8.38 18.57 14.24
CA ARG A 69 -9.23 17.39 13.98
C ARG A 69 -8.42 16.13 13.66
N VAL A 70 -7.19 16.05 14.17
CA VAL A 70 -6.24 14.96 13.90
C VAL A 70 -6.84 13.60 14.27
N ALA A 71 -7.38 13.47 15.48
CA ALA A 71 -7.93 12.20 15.97
C ALA A 71 -9.08 11.68 15.09
N THR A 72 -9.99 12.56 14.68
CA THR A 72 -11.11 12.20 13.80
C THR A 72 -10.62 11.75 12.42
N MET A 73 -9.65 12.46 11.83
CA MET A 73 -9.10 12.11 10.51
C MET A 73 -8.30 10.81 10.53
N ILE A 74 -7.54 10.56 11.60
CA ILE A 74 -6.88 9.26 11.83
C ILE A 74 -7.92 8.15 11.99
N GLY A 75 -8.98 8.39 12.76
CA GLY A 75 -10.07 7.42 12.92
C GLY A 75 -10.72 7.05 11.57
N PHE A 76 -10.96 8.04 10.69
CA PHE A 76 -11.41 7.75 9.33
C PHE A 76 -10.41 6.89 8.55
N LEU A 77 -9.12 7.22 8.61
CA LEU A 77 -8.07 6.45 7.92
C LEU A 77 -8.07 4.98 8.37
N GLU A 78 -8.18 4.72 9.67
CA GLU A 78 -8.23 3.36 10.22
C GLU A 78 -9.50 2.62 9.82
N VAL A 79 -10.66 3.28 9.84
CA VAL A 79 -11.93 2.67 9.39
C VAL A 79 -11.81 2.23 7.93
N PHE A 80 -11.33 3.10 7.04
CA PHE A 80 -11.12 2.74 5.63
C PHE A 80 -10.06 1.65 5.45
N GLY A 81 -8.98 1.67 6.25
CA GLY A 81 -7.98 0.61 6.27
C GLY A 81 -8.57 -0.75 6.67
N GLY A 82 -9.37 -0.78 7.74
CA GLY A 82 -10.06 -1.99 8.20
C GLY A 82 -11.09 -2.50 7.20
N LEU A 83 -11.84 -1.60 6.56
CA LEU A 83 -12.74 -1.94 5.46
C LEU A 83 -11.99 -2.61 4.31
N GLY A 84 -10.84 -2.06 3.90
CA GLY A 84 -10.00 -2.65 2.87
C GLY A 84 -9.54 -4.07 3.21
N LEU A 85 -9.11 -4.31 4.45
CA LEU A 85 -8.70 -5.64 4.92
C LEU A 85 -9.87 -6.64 4.97
N THR A 86 -11.07 -6.16 5.29
CA THR A 86 -12.28 -7.00 5.41
C THR A 86 -12.86 -7.35 4.04
N LEU A 87 -12.86 -6.37 3.12
CA LEU A 87 -13.40 -6.53 1.78
C LEU A 87 -12.41 -7.23 0.82
N GLY A 88 -11.11 -7.18 1.11
CA GLY A 88 -10.07 -7.80 0.28
C GLY A 88 -10.32 -9.28 -0.04
N PRO A 89 -10.50 -10.18 0.96
CA PRO A 89 -10.71 -11.61 0.69
C PRO A 89 -12.00 -11.92 -0.09
N PRO A 90 -13.18 -11.34 0.23
CA PRO A 90 -14.38 -11.52 -0.59
C PRO A 90 -14.19 -11.10 -2.05
N PHE A 91 -13.58 -9.94 -2.30
CA PHE A 91 -13.31 -9.51 -3.67
C PHE A 91 -12.32 -10.44 -4.38
N GLY A 92 -11.24 -10.87 -3.71
CA GLY A 92 -10.28 -11.81 -4.27
C GLY A 92 -10.89 -13.17 -4.62
N GLY A 93 -11.75 -13.69 -3.74
CA GLY A 93 -12.49 -14.94 -3.99
C GLY A 93 -13.45 -14.82 -5.17
N ALA A 94 -14.23 -13.74 -5.22
CA ALA A 94 -15.15 -13.50 -6.34
C ALA A 94 -14.41 -13.36 -7.69
N LEU A 95 -13.23 -12.72 -7.73
CA LEU A 95 -12.41 -12.67 -8.95
C LEU A 95 -11.86 -14.06 -9.32
N TYR A 96 -11.47 -14.87 -8.34
CA TYR A 96 -10.96 -16.22 -8.58
C TYR A 96 -12.04 -17.17 -9.14
N GLU A 97 -13.31 -17.00 -8.78
CA GLU A 97 -14.41 -17.81 -9.31
C GLU A 97 -14.84 -17.43 -10.74
N VAL A 98 -14.51 -16.22 -11.19
CA VAL A 98 -14.79 -15.73 -12.56
C VAL A 98 -13.68 -16.14 -13.54
N GLU A 99 -12.51 -16.50 -13.03
CA GLU A 99 -11.40 -17.10 -13.78
C GLU A 99 -11.58 -18.63 -13.91
#